data_AF-A0A168NAD1-F1
#
_entry.id   AF-A0A168NAD1-F1
#
_cell.length_a   1.000
_cell.length_b   1.000
_cell.length_c   1.000
_cell.angle_alpha   90.00
_cell.angle_beta   90.00
_cell.angle_gamma   90.00
#
_symmetry.space_group_name_H-M   'P 1'
#
loop_
_entity.id
_entity.type
_entity.pdbx_description
1 polymer ?
#
loop_
_entity_poly.entity_id
_entity_poly.type
_entity_poly.pdbx_seq_one_letter_code
_entity_poly.pdbx_strand_id
1 'polypeptide(L)'
;MIRRLLSVAVASLALGGAVQAQDAEEARVMEILKTTPLIDGHNDLPWALRQQYGNDVYAVDLTRNLAASTKLHTDIARLRAGGVGGQFWSVYVPASLTPLEAVEETFEQIDTAKRIIAAHPDTFGLATTADEVDAVFKSGRIASLIGMEGGYSIDDSLALLREFYRAGARYMTLTHSKTTTWADSATDAPKWGGLSPSGEAVVKEMNRLGMMVDLSHVSEETMLDAMRVSDAPVIFSHSSARAVTDHPRNVPDRVLRMMPQDGGIVMINLAPGFVSEAVRAWNGAKAGEEARLKTLNPGDPGAVEAGLTAWTAANPTPQATLADVVAHIQHVREVAGIDHVGLGADFDGIGSLPEGMGGVDAYPRILAALMAAGWSEADIRKIAGENLLRVMREVEAVAASKSGERPSMARLEPASAQN
;
A
#
# COMPACT_ATOMS: atom_id res chain seq x y z
N MET A 1 36.26 2.15 40.68
CA MET A 1 36.23 1.54 39.33
C MET A 1 35.33 0.29 39.21
N ILE A 2 34.88 -0.35 40.30
CA ILE A 2 34.09 -1.61 40.23
C ILE A 2 32.59 -1.40 39.91
N ARG A 3 32.01 -0.23 40.23
CA ARG A 3 30.58 0.06 39.95
C ARG A 3 30.24 0.35 38.48
N ARG A 4 31.20 0.75 37.63
CA ARG A 4 30.97 0.98 36.19
C ARG A 4 31.05 -0.30 35.34
N LEU A 5 31.72 -1.34 35.83
CA LEU A 5 31.85 -2.62 35.12
C LEU A 5 30.60 -3.52 35.25
N LEU A 6 29.88 -3.46 36.38
CA LEU A 6 28.60 -4.17 36.53
C LEU A 6 27.48 -3.59 35.65
N SER A 7 27.44 -2.27 35.43
CA SER A 7 26.40 -1.62 34.62
C SER A 7 26.49 -1.99 33.14
N VAL A 8 27.72 -2.12 32.62
CA VAL A 8 27.96 -2.50 31.21
C VAL A 8 27.64 -3.98 31.00
N ALA A 9 28.03 -4.88 31.91
CA ALA A 9 27.75 -6.31 31.78
C ALA A 9 26.25 -6.64 31.84
N VAL A 10 25.47 -5.98 32.70
CA VAL A 10 24.01 -6.20 32.80
C VAL A 10 23.29 -5.66 31.56
N ALA A 11 23.72 -4.53 31.01
CA ALA A 11 23.17 -4.00 29.75
C ALA A 11 23.47 -4.95 28.58
N SER A 12 24.70 -5.46 28.45
CA SER A 12 25.08 -6.42 27.40
C SER A 12 24.31 -7.75 27.48
N LEU A 13 24.07 -8.26 28.69
CA LEU A 13 23.26 -9.48 28.90
C LEU A 13 21.77 -9.26 28.58
N ALA A 14 21.21 -8.10 28.92
CA ALA A 14 19.82 -7.76 28.62
C ALA A 14 19.59 -7.53 27.11
N LEU A 15 20.52 -6.86 26.43
CA LEU A 15 20.51 -6.69 24.97
C LEU A 15 20.66 -8.04 24.25
N GLY A 16 21.55 -8.92 24.73
CA GLY A 16 21.71 -10.26 24.16
C GLY A 16 20.45 -11.13 24.28
N GLY A 17 19.76 -11.07 25.42
CA GLY A 17 18.50 -11.81 25.62
C GLY A 17 17.34 -11.28 24.77
N ALA A 18 17.25 -9.96 24.58
CA ALA A 18 16.21 -9.35 23.74
C ALA A 18 16.39 -9.70 22.25
N VAL A 19 17.62 -9.66 21.74
CA VAL A 19 17.93 -10.06 20.34
C VAL A 19 17.62 -11.54 20.12
N GLN A 20 18.05 -12.42 21.05
CA GLN A 20 17.75 -13.86 20.94
C GLN A 20 16.25 -14.18 20.98
N ALA A 21 15.47 -13.44 21.78
CA ALA A 21 14.01 -13.61 21.81
C ALA A 21 13.35 -13.14 20.51
N GLN A 22 13.82 -12.02 19.93
CA GLN A 22 13.34 -11.54 18.64
C GLN A 22 13.67 -12.53 17.51
N ASP A 23 14.89 -13.04 17.45
CA ASP A 23 15.30 -14.05 16.46
C ASP A 23 14.44 -15.33 16.55
N ALA A 24 14.07 -15.73 17.76
CA ALA A 24 13.21 -16.89 17.99
C ALA A 24 11.76 -16.65 17.49
N GLU A 25 11.20 -15.46 17.72
CA GLU A 25 9.86 -15.11 17.20
C GLU A 25 9.88 -14.94 15.68
N GLU A 26 10.92 -14.31 15.11
CA GLU A 26 11.08 -14.22 13.64
C GLU A 26 11.18 -15.63 13.02
N ALA A 27 11.91 -16.56 13.62
CA ALA A 27 11.95 -17.95 13.17
C ALA A 27 10.57 -18.65 13.24
N ARG A 28 9.79 -18.37 14.29
CA ARG A 28 8.43 -18.89 14.44
C ARG A 28 7.47 -18.31 13.40
N VAL A 29 7.55 -17.00 13.13
CA VAL A 29 6.83 -16.35 12.03
C VAL A 29 7.16 -17.03 10.71
N MET A 30 8.44 -17.26 10.42
CA MET A 30 8.84 -17.90 9.16
C MET A 30 8.29 -19.33 9.03
N GLU A 31 8.05 -20.05 10.14
CA GLU A 31 7.35 -21.34 10.08
C GLU A 31 5.86 -21.18 9.73
N ILE A 32 5.18 -20.16 10.26
CA ILE A 32 3.80 -19.83 9.91
C ILE A 32 3.70 -19.49 8.40
N LEU A 33 4.63 -18.67 7.90
CA LEU A 33 4.65 -18.20 6.52
C LEU A 33 4.98 -19.29 5.48
N LYS A 34 5.41 -20.48 5.90
CA LYS A 34 5.53 -21.64 5.00
C LYS A 34 4.18 -22.19 4.55
N THR A 35 3.12 -21.99 5.36
CA THR A 35 1.79 -22.54 5.07
C THR A 35 0.71 -21.49 4.93
N THR A 36 1.00 -20.23 5.28
CA THR A 36 0.11 -19.09 5.05
C THR A 36 0.84 -18.08 4.18
N PRO A 37 0.33 -17.73 2.98
CA PRO A 37 0.98 -16.72 2.16
C PRO A 37 0.92 -15.36 2.86
N LEU A 38 2.07 -14.73 3.07
CA LEU A 38 2.09 -13.29 3.34
C LEU A 38 1.76 -12.57 2.04
N ILE A 39 0.66 -11.82 2.01
CA ILE A 39 0.23 -11.08 0.82
C ILE A 39 0.30 -9.59 1.12
N ASP A 40 1.22 -8.92 0.43
CA ASP A 40 1.35 -7.47 0.49
C ASP A 40 0.42 -6.79 -0.54
N GLY A 41 -0.29 -5.77 -0.08
CA GLY A 41 -1.32 -5.07 -0.85
C GLY A 41 -0.81 -4.02 -1.84
N HIS A 42 0.45 -3.57 -1.74
CA HIS A 42 0.94 -2.46 -2.57
C HIS A 42 2.48 -2.39 -2.63
N ASN A 43 3.03 -2.60 -3.83
CA ASN A 43 4.45 -2.45 -4.13
C ASN A 43 4.66 -1.85 -5.53
N ASP A 44 5.42 -0.76 -5.60
CA ASP A 44 5.66 0.06 -6.79
C ASP A 44 6.91 -0.31 -7.58
N LEU A 45 7.44 -1.53 -7.42
CA LEU A 45 8.56 -2.00 -8.23
C LEU A 45 8.37 -1.73 -9.74
N PRO A 46 7.18 -1.94 -10.37
CA PRO A 46 6.97 -1.55 -11.76
C PRO A 46 7.24 -0.07 -12.04
N TRP A 47 6.80 0.85 -11.16
CA TRP A 47 7.05 2.28 -11.32
C TRP A 47 8.51 2.65 -11.08
N ALA A 48 9.15 2.04 -10.07
CA ALA A 48 10.58 2.24 -9.84
C ALA A 48 11.43 1.78 -11.03
N LEU A 49 11.05 0.68 -11.69
CA LEU A 49 11.68 0.21 -12.93
C LEU A 49 11.45 1.16 -14.11
N ARG A 50 10.24 1.72 -14.25
CA ARG A 50 9.98 2.78 -15.24
C ARG A 50 10.92 3.96 -15.05
N GLN A 51 10.93 4.51 -13.85
CA GLN A 51 11.63 5.77 -13.54
C GLN A 51 13.15 5.64 -13.60
N GLN A 52 13.70 4.53 -13.11
CA GLN A 52 15.14 4.38 -12.95
C GLN A 52 15.79 3.61 -14.10
N TYR A 53 15.01 2.81 -14.84
CA TYR A 53 15.53 1.86 -15.82
C TYR A 53 14.72 1.79 -17.13
N GLY A 54 13.83 2.76 -17.39
CA GLY A 54 13.13 2.88 -18.67
C GLY A 54 12.24 1.68 -19.01
N ASN A 55 11.61 1.07 -18.00
CA ASN A 55 10.82 -0.16 -18.10
C ASN A 55 11.60 -1.43 -18.46
N ASP A 56 12.93 -1.40 -18.56
CA ASP A 56 13.71 -2.61 -18.82
C ASP A 56 13.84 -3.45 -17.54
N VAL A 57 13.05 -4.52 -17.46
CA VAL A 57 13.06 -5.46 -16.34
C VAL A 57 14.36 -6.28 -16.25
N TYR A 58 15.21 -6.25 -17.29
CA TYR A 58 16.50 -6.93 -17.31
C TYR A 58 17.67 -5.99 -17.01
N ALA A 59 17.44 -4.68 -16.93
CA ALA A 59 18.48 -3.70 -16.58
C ALA A 59 18.97 -3.85 -15.13
N VAL A 60 18.20 -4.54 -14.29
CA VAL A 60 18.56 -4.88 -12.91
C VAL A 60 18.35 -6.37 -12.69
N ASP A 61 19.37 -7.05 -12.15
CA ASP A 61 19.28 -8.46 -11.81
C ASP A 61 18.53 -8.66 -10.49
N LEU A 62 17.19 -8.78 -10.54
CA LEU A 62 16.32 -9.02 -9.38
C LEU A 62 16.65 -10.33 -8.62
N THR A 63 17.49 -11.22 -9.18
CA THR A 63 17.93 -12.44 -8.48
C THR A 63 19.02 -12.17 -7.44
N ARG A 64 19.61 -10.96 -7.45
CA ARG A 64 20.60 -10.52 -6.47
C ARG A 64 19.93 -9.74 -5.35
N ASN A 65 20.61 -9.70 -4.20
CA ASN A 65 20.25 -8.72 -3.17
C ASN A 65 20.72 -7.34 -3.63
N LEU A 66 19.75 -6.43 -3.82
CA LEU A 66 19.95 -5.11 -4.38
C LEU A 66 20.08 -4.00 -3.34
N ALA A 67 19.96 -4.32 -2.04
CA ALA A 67 19.93 -3.34 -0.95
C ALA A 67 21.19 -2.46 -0.89
N ALA A 68 22.35 -3.01 -1.26
CA ALA A 68 23.62 -2.28 -1.26
C ALA A 68 23.94 -1.59 -2.59
N SER A 69 23.27 -1.95 -3.68
CA SER A 69 23.62 -1.54 -5.04
C SER A 69 22.59 -0.63 -5.70
N THR A 70 21.38 -0.56 -5.17
CA THR A 70 20.28 0.24 -5.71
C THR A 70 19.50 0.92 -4.58
N LYS A 71 18.55 1.78 -4.95
CA LYS A 71 17.54 2.31 -4.01
C LYS A 71 16.29 1.43 -3.93
N LEU A 72 16.26 0.29 -4.64
CA LEU A 72 15.09 -0.57 -4.66
C LEU A 72 14.90 -1.25 -3.32
N HIS A 73 13.67 -1.24 -2.83
CA HIS A 73 13.23 -1.97 -1.64
C HIS A 73 12.99 -3.45 -1.95
N THR A 74 12.82 -3.79 -3.23
CA THR A 74 12.42 -5.14 -3.66
C THR A 74 13.48 -5.84 -4.50
N ASP A 75 13.76 -7.10 -4.15
CA ASP A 75 14.40 -8.10 -4.99
C ASP A 75 13.99 -9.51 -4.54
N ILE A 76 14.28 -10.53 -5.34
CA ILE A 76 13.84 -11.90 -5.06
C ILE A 76 14.45 -12.44 -3.77
N ALA A 77 15.72 -12.13 -3.48
CA ALA A 77 16.37 -12.63 -2.28
C ALA A 77 15.69 -12.09 -1.02
N ARG A 78 15.38 -10.78 -0.99
CA ARG A 78 14.67 -10.13 0.13
C ARG A 78 13.20 -10.53 0.18
N LEU A 79 12.50 -10.72 -0.95
CA LEU A 79 11.12 -11.23 -0.96
C LEU A 79 11.03 -12.61 -0.27
N ARG A 80 11.98 -13.49 -0.57
CA ARG A 80 12.08 -14.82 0.07
C ARG A 80 12.45 -14.71 1.55
N ALA A 81 13.39 -13.85 1.90
CA ALA A 81 13.77 -13.62 3.30
C ALA A 81 12.60 -13.04 4.12
N GLY A 82 11.76 -12.19 3.51
CA GLY A 82 10.55 -11.64 4.10
C GLY A 82 9.36 -12.60 4.18
N GLY A 83 9.48 -13.80 3.60
CA GLY A 83 8.39 -14.77 3.57
C GLY A 83 7.20 -14.35 2.71
N VAL A 84 7.40 -13.45 1.73
CA VAL A 84 6.34 -12.98 0.84
C VAL A 84 5.81 -14.15 0.00
N GLY A 85 4.51 -14.44 0.14
CA GLY A 85 3.79 -15.48 -0.59
C GLY A 85 2.89 -14.94 -1.69
N GLY A 86 2.52 -13.67 -1.62
CA GLY A 86 1.82 -12.94 -2.68
C GLY A 86 2.12 -11.44 -2.66
N GLN A 87 1.97 -10.79 -3.81
CA GLN A 87 2.22 -9.37 -3.98
C GLN A 87 1.23 -8.79 -4.97
N PHE A 88 0.54 -7.72 -4.58
CA PHE A 88 -0.06 -6.81 -5.55
C PHE A 88 1.01 -5.85 -6.07
N TRP A 89 1.32 -5.97 -7.36
CA TRP A 89 2.18 -5.04 -8.07
C TRP A 89 1.35 -3.83 -8.47
N SER A 90 1.69 -2.67 -7.92
CA SER A 90 1.07 -1.41 -8.29
C SER A 90 1.43 -1.08 -9.74
N VAL A 91 0.42 -0.73 -10.52
CA VAL A 91 0.57 -0.18 -11.87
C VAL A 91 0.30 1.33 -11.87
N TYR A 92 0.75 1.98 -10.80
CA TYR A 92 0.72 3.42 -10.62
C TYR A 92 1.26 4.20 -11.81
N VAL A 93 0.59 5.32 -12.11
CA VAL A 93 1.08 6.38 -12.98
C VAL A 93 0.72 7.75 -12.37
N PRO A 94 1.45 8.84 -12.66
CA PRO A 94 1.25 10.12 -12.00
C PRO A 94 -0.11 10.76 -12.30
N ALA A 95 -0.78 11.27 -11.26
CA ALA A 95 -2.02 12.05 -11.38
C ALA A 95 -1.85 13.40 -12.11
N SER A 96 -0.65 13.75 -12.56
CA SER A 96 -0.37 14.91 -13.40
C SER A 96 -0.49 14.66 -14.89
N LEU A 97 -0.57 13.39 -15.32
CA LEU A 97 -0.75 13.02 -16.72
C LEU A 97 -2.10 13.49 -17.24
N THR A 98 -2.19 13.73 -18.56
CA THR A 98 -3.50 13.83 -19.21
C THR A 98 -4.22 12.48 -19.17
N PRO A 99 -5.56 12.43 -19.26
CA PRO A 99 -6.29 11.17 -19.14
C PRO A 99 -5.85 10.09 -20.15
N LEU A 100 -5.61 10.46 -21.41
CA LEU A 100 -5.17 9.50 -22.43
C LEU A 100 -3.75 8.96 -22.15
N GLU A 101 -2.83 9.84 -21.72
CA GLU A 101 -1.48 9.41 -21.30
C GLU A 101 -1.55 8.47 -20.09
N ALA A 102 -2.43 8.76 -19.11
CA ALA A 102 -2.61 7.89 -17.95
C ALA A 102 -3.11 6.49 -18.36
N VAL A 103 -4.02 6.39 -19.34
CA VAL A 103 -4.48 5.10 -19.88
C VAL A 103 -3.32 4.33 -20.52
N GLU A 104 -2.57 4.99 -21.41
CA GLU A 104 -1.43 4.40 -22.12
C GLU A 104 -0.37 3.90 -21.12
N GLU A 105 0.09 4.77 -20.23
CA GLU A 105 1.12 4.41 -19.26
C GLU A 105 0.65 3.31 -18.30
N THR A 106 -0.63 3.29 -17.91
CA THR A 106 -1.15 2.21 -17.04
C THR A 106 -1.06 0.85 -17.75
N PHE A 107 -1.35 0.78 -19.05
CA PHE A 107 -1.13 -0.46 -19.82
C PHE A 107 0.34 -0.83 -19.93
N GLU A 108 1.25 0.13 -20.09
CA GLU A 108 2.70 -0.11 -20.06
C GLU A 108 3.17 -0.63 -18.70
N GLN A 109 2.60 -0.13 -17.60
CA GLN A 109 2.90 -0.61 -16.26
C GLN A 109 2.37 -2.03 -16.02
N ILE A 110 1.17 -2.36 -16.53
CA ILE A 110 0.63 -3.73 -16.53
C ILE A 110 1.55 -4.68 -17.31
N ASP A 111 2.01 -4.25 -18.48
CA ASP A 111 2.99 -5.00 -19.27
C ASP A 111 4.31 -5.18 -18.51
N THR A 112 4.81 -4.13 -17.86
CA THR A 112 6.03 -4.20 -17.02
C THR A 112 5.87 -5.21 -15.89
N ALA A 113 4.77 -5.17 -15.14
CA ALA A 113 4.49 -6.16 -14.09
C ALA A 113 4.46 -7.59 -14.65
N LYS A 114 3.81 -7.81 -15.81
CA LYS A 114 3.80 -9.12 -16.48
C LYS A 114 5.17 -9.57 -16.96
N ARG A 115 6.03 -8.65 -17.44
CA ARG A 115 7.40 -8.96 -17.84
C ARG A 115 8.29 -9.31 -16.66
N ILE A 116 8.14 -8.66 -15.50
CA ILE A 116 8.81 -9.09 -14.25
C ILE A 116 8.45 -10.55 -13.93
N ILE A 117 7.16 -10.88 -13.98
CA ILE A 117 6.66 -12.25 -13.71
C ILE A 117 7.24 -13.24 -14.74
N ALA A 118 7.17 -12.89 -16.03
CA ALA A 118 7.63 -13.76 -17.12
C ALA A 118 9.15 -13.95 -17.15
N ALA A 119 9.93 -12.99 -16.67
CA ALA A 119 11.39 -13.09 -16.56
C ALA A 119 11.83 -14.05 -15.45
N HIS A 120 10.97 -14.32 -14.46
CA HIS A 120 11.28 -15.20 -13.32
C HIS A 120 10.15 -16.22 -13.04
N PRO A 121 9.83 -17.11 -13.99
CA PRO A 121 8.68 -18.02 -13.90
C PRO A 121 8.78 -19.06 -12.78
N ASP A 122 10.01 -19.38 -12.34
CA ASP A 122 10.28 -20.26 -11.20
C ASP A 122 10.07 -19.55 -9.85
N THR A 123 9.96 -18.22 -9.85
CA THR A 123 9.75 -17.41 -8.65
C THR A 123 8.33 -16.86 -8.57
N PHE A 124 7.79 -16.35 -9.67
CA PHE A 124 6.48 -15.70 -9.70
C PHE A 124 5.45 -16.51 -10.49
N GLY A 125 4.18 -16.38 -10.11
CA GLY A 125 3.05 -16.82 -10.91
C GLY A 125 1.96 -15.77 -10.90
N LEU A 126 1.48 -15.36 -12.08
CA LEU A 126 0.34 -14.44 -12.18
C LEU A 126 -0.89 -15.12 -11.57
N ALA A 127 -1.58 -14.40 -10.68
CA ALA A 127 -2.83 -14.82 -10.07
C ALA A 127 -3.86 -13.70 -10.19
N THR A 128 -5.10 -14.10 -10.41
CA THR A 128 -6.23 -13.20 -10.62
C THR A 128 -7.47 -13.60 -9.83
N THR A 129 -7.38 -14.67 -9.05
CA THR A 129 -8.39 -15.08 -8.06
C THR A 129 -7.71 -15.54 -6.77
N ALA A 130 -8.46 -15.59 -5.67
CA ALA A 130 -7.94 -16.10 -4.39
C ALA A 130 -7.45 -17.54 -4.50
N ASP A 131 -8.13 -18.38 -5.28
CA ASP A 131 -7.73 -19.78 -5.47
C ASP A 131 -6.49 -19.91 -6.35
N GLU A 132 -6.29 -19.00 -7.32
CA GLU A 132 -5.03 -18.92 -8.07
C GLU A 132 -3.87 -18.46 -7.17
N VAL A 133 -4.11 -17.55 -6.23
CA VAL A 133 -3.10 -17.17 -5.23
C VAL A 133 -2.66 -18.38 -4.41
N ASP A 134 -3.63 -19.14 -3.87
CA ASP A 134 -3.34 -20.36 -3.12
C ASP A 134 -2.59 -21.40 -3.96
N ALA A 135 -2.97 -21.58 -5.23
CA ALA A 135 -2.32 -22.53 -6.13
C ALA A 135 -0.87 -22.13 -6.45
N VAL A 136 -0.62 -20.86 -6.74
CA VAL A 136 0.74 -20.34 -7.00
C VAL A 136 1.60 -20.48 -5.75
N PHE A 137 1.09 -20.07 -4.58
CA PHE A 137 1.81 -20.18 -3.32
C PHE A 137 2.18 -21.63 -2.98
N LYS A 138 1.24 -22.58 -3.12
CA LYS A 138 1.49 -24.02 -2.92
C LYS A 138 2.55 -24.61 -3.86
N SER A 139 2.79 -23.97 -5.02
CA SER A 139 3.88 -24.35 -5.93
C SER A 139 5.26 -23.85 -5.49
N GLY A 140 5.36 -23.13 -4.37
CA GLY A 140 6.59 -22.50 -3.89
C GLY A 140 6.91 -21.16 -4.56
N ARG A 141 5.99 -20.63 -5.36
CA ARG A 141 6.12 -19.35 -6.07
C ARG A 141 5.36 -18.25 -5.34
N ILE A 142 5.70 -17.00 -5.63
CA ILE A 142 5.02 -15.81 -5.13
C ILE A 142 3.86 -15.51 -6.08
N ALA A 143 2.65 -15.46 -5.54
CA ALA A 143 1.46 -15.08 -6.30
C ALA A 143 1.52 -13.59 -6.64
N SER A 144 1.57 -13.27 -7.92
CA SER A 144 1.68 -11.90 -8.41
C SER A 144 0.31 -11.43 -8.92
N LEU A 145 -0.25 -10.41 -8.30
CA LEU A 145 -1.48 -9.75 -8.70
C LEU A 145 -1.18 -8.33 -9.17
N ILE A 146 -2.17 -7.67 -9.77
CA ILE A 146 -2.03 -6.33 -10.35
C ILE A 146 -3.07 -5.41 -9.74
N GLY A 147 -2.64 -4.23 -9.32
CA GLY A 147 -3.50 -3.22 -8.70
C GLY A 147 -3.30 -1.83 -9.31
N MET A 148 -4.38 -1.19 -9.74
CA MET A 148 -4.35 0.15 -10.31
C MET A 148 -4.39 1.19 -9.22
N GLU A 149 -3.60 2.26 -9.34
CA GLU A 149 -3.54 3.32 -8.33
C GLU A 149 -3.96 4.67 -8.92
N GLY A 150 -5.27 4.93 -8.89
CA GLY A 150 -5.86 6.19 -9.33
C GLY A 150 -6.89 6.01 -10.44
N GLY A 151 -8.12 6.43 -10.16
CA GLY A 151 -9.26 6.33 -11.08
C GLY A 151 -9.17 7.21 -12.33
N TYR A 152 -8.23 8.15 -12.41
CA TYR A 152 -7.96 8.89 -13.66
C TYR A 152 -7.41 7.96 -14.76
N SER A 153 -6.87 6.79 -14.40
CA SER A 153 -6.34 5.80 -15.35
C SER A 153 -7.42 5.18 -16.25
N ILE A 154 -8.71 5.31 -15.90
CA ILE A 154 -9.81 4.82 -16.74
C ILE A 154 -10.36 5.88 -17.70
N ASP A 155 -9.81 7.10 -17.71
CA ASP A 155 -10.27 8.22 -18.56
C ASP A 155 -11.80 8.31 -18.64
N ASP A 156 -12.44 8.33 -17.47
CA ASP A 156 -13.89 8.46 -17.35
C ASP A 156 -14.70 7.43 -18.17
N SER A 157 -14.12 6.24 -18.38
CA SER A 157 -14.67 5.18 -19.20
C SER A 157 -14.80 3.86 -18.45
N LEU A 158 -16.06 3.44 -18.21
CA LEU A 158 -16.36 2.11 -17.71
C LEU A 158 -15.95 1.01 -18.69
N ALA A 159 -15.79 1.32 -19.99
CA ALA A 159 -15.24 0.36 -20.94
C ALA A 159 -13.75 0.11 -20.68
N LEU A 160 -12.98 1.17 -20.41
CA LEU A 160 -11.56 1.03 -20.07
C LEU A 160 -11.37 0.31 -18.74
N LEU A 161 -12.19 0.60 -17.72
CA LEU A 161 -12.22 -0.17 -16.46
C LEU A 161 -12.34 -1.68 -16.71
N ARG A 162 -13.24 -2.09 -17.61
CA ARG A 162 -13.40 -3.49 -18.00
C ARG A 162 -12.18 -4.05 -18.74
N GLU A 163 -11.55 -3.26 -19.62
CA GLU A 163 -10.34 -3.70 -20.32
C GLU A 163 -9.16 -3.87 -19.38
N PHE A 164 -8.96 -2.98 -18.39
CA PHE A 164 -7.95 -3.17 -17.36
C PHE A 164 -8.19 -4.42 -16.51
N TYR A 165 -9.45 -4.69 -16.15
CA TYR A 165 -9.82 -5.94 -15.47
C TYR A 165 -9.44 -7.18 -16.30
N ARG A 166 -9.75 -7.17 -17.61
CA ARG A 166 -9.35 -8.25 -18.54
C ARG A 166 -7.83 -8.35 -18.70
N ALA A 167 -7.13 -7.23 -18.62
CA ALA A 167 -5.67 -7.20 -18.64
C ALA A 167 -5.05 -7.76 -17.34
N GLY A 168 -5.83 -7.96 -16.28
CA GLY A 168 -5.41 -8.65 -15.06
C GLY A 168 -5.50 -7.82 -13.78
N ALA A 169 -5.90 -6.55 -13.85
CA ALA A 169 -6.07 -5.72 -12.67
C ALA A 169 -7.18 -6.25 -11.76
N ARG A 170 -6.96 -6.25 -10.43
CA ARG A 170 -7.89 -6.80 -9.43
C ARG A 170 -8.28 -5.83 -8.32
N TYR A 171 -7.61 -4.70 -8.19
CA TYR A 171 -8.17 -3.53 -7.51
C TYR A 171 -7.94 -2.27 -8.33
N MET A 172 -8.71 -1.23 -8.02
CA MET A 172 -8.39 0.14 -8.42
C MET A 172 -8.58 1.09 -7.24
N THR A 173 -7.54 1.85 -6.89
CA THR A 173 -7.63 2.97 -5.98
C THR A 173 -8.41 4.09 -6.64
N LEU A 174 -9.49 4.58 -6.01
CA LEU A 174 -10.42 5.49 -6.69
C LEU A 174 -9.78 6.85 -7.05
N THR A 175 -8.82 7.29 -6.24
CA THR A 175 -7.99 8.48 -6.50
C THR A 175 -6.52 8.18 -6.17
N HIS A 176 -5.63 9.08 -6.55
CA HIS A 176 -4.29 9.17 -5.96
C HIS A 176 -4.22 10.52 -5.23
N SER A 177 -3.18 11.31 -5.44
CA SER A 177 -2.97 12.62 -4.84
C SER A 177 -3.89 13.75 -5.34
N LYS A 178 -4.74 13.50 -6.34
CA LYS A 178 -5.66 14.50 -6.93
C LYS A 178 -7.10 14.01 -6.98
N THR A 179 -8.02 14.95 -6.80
CA THR A 179 -9.46 14.75 -6.99
C THR A 179 -9.76 14.50 -8.48
N THR A 180 -10.53 13.44 -8.78
CA THR A 180 -10.93 13.08 -10.14
C THR A 180 -12.22 13.82 -10.54
N THR A 181 -12.73 13.54 -11.74
CA THR A 181 -14.04 14.02 -12.16
C THR A 181 -15.20 13.36 -11.41
N TRP A 182 -14.97 12.38 -10.53
CA TRP A 182 -16.03 11.64 -9.84
C TRP A 182 -15.73 11.17 -8.40
N ALA A 183 -14.52 11.40 -7.88
CA ALA A 183 -14.13 11.07 -6.51
C ALA A 183 -13.10 12.07 -5.95
N ASP A 184 -13.26 12.45 -4.69
CA ASP A 184 -12.36 13.38 -3.99
C ASP A 184 -11.14 12.67 -3.37
N SER A 185 -9.97 13.29 -3.48
CA SER A 185 -8.72 12.83 -2.84
C SER A 185 -8.55 13.43 -1.44
N ALA A 186 -7.89 12.71 -0.54
CA ALA A 186 -7.56 13.22 0.80
C ALA A 186 -6.53 14.35 0.79
N THR A 187 -5.77 14.52 -0.30
CA THR A 187 -4.68 15.50 -0.40
C THR A 187 -4.95 16.59 -1.45
N ASP A 188 -6.20 16.76 -1.87
CA ASP A 188 -6.60 17.77 -2.83
C ASP A 188 -7.88 18.48 -2.38
N ALA A 189 -8.22 19.58 -3.05
CA ALA A 189 -9.46 20.30 -2.78
C ALA A 189 -10.68 19.39 -3.08
N PRO A 190 -11.70 19.40 -2.20
CA PRO A 190 -12.92 18.64 -2.44
C PRO A 190 -13.71 19.25 -3.61
N LYS A 191 -14.33 18.40 -4.41
CA LYS A 191 -15.21 18.79 -5.52
C LYS A 191 -16.62 18.26 -5.34
N TRP A 192 -16.76 17.07 -4.74
CA TRP A 192 -18.03 16.35 -4.62
C TRP A 192 -18.52 16.23 -3.18
N GLY A 193 -17.62 16.39 -2.22
CA GLY A 193 -17.86 16.00 -0.84
C GLY A 193 -17.95 14.48 -0.70
N GLY A 194 -17.14 13.73 -1.46
CA GLY A 194 -17.16 12.26 -1.47
C GLY A 194 -17.12 11.66 -2.87
N LEU A 195 -18.15 10.89 -3.24
CA LEU A 195 -18.36 10.39 -4.60
C LEU A 195 -19.42 11.23 -5.32
N SER A 196 -19.22 11.46 -6.62
CA SER A 196 -20.31 11.93 -7.49
C SER A 196 -21.28 10.78 -7.82
N PRO A 197 -22.47 11.05 -8.38
CA PRO A 197 -23.35 10.00 -8.91
C PRO A 197 -22.68 9.12 -9.98
N SER A 198 -21.77 9.69 -10.79
CA SER A 198 -20.97 8.91 -11.75
C SER A 198 -19.93 8.04 -11.05
N GLY A 199 -19.36 8.51 -9.93
CA GLY A 199 -18.47 7.72 -9.06
C GLY A 199 -19.16 6.50 -8.45
N GLU A 200 -20.43 6.64 -8.04
CA GLU A 200 -21.22 5.48 -7.58
C GLU A 200 -21.37 4.41 -8.68
N ALA A 201 -21.52 4.83 -9.94
CA ALA A 201 -21.59 3.91 -11.08
C ALA A 201 -20.26 3.18 -11.35
N VAL A 202 -19.11 3.83 -11.07
CA VAL A 202 -17.78 3.19 -11.12
C VAL A 202 -17.71 2.08 -10.08
N VAL A 203 -18.04 2.38 -8.81
CA VAL A 203 -18.04 1.41 -7.70
C VAL A 203 -18.93 0.20 -8.02
N LYS A 204 -20.15 0.44 -8.53
CA LYS A 204 -21.07 -0.63 -8.93
C LYS A 204 -20.51 -1.52 -10.05
N GLU A 205 -19.85 -0.94 -11.05
CA GLU A 205 -19.23 -1.70 -12.14
C GLU A 205 -18.01 -2.50 -11.63
N MET A 206 -17.24 -1.98 -10.67
CA MET A 206 -16.17 -2.72 -10.00
C MET A 206 -16.73 -3.94 -9.26
N ASN A 207 -17.81 -3.80 -8.49
CA ASN A 207 -18.48 -4.93 -7.83
C ASN A 207 -19.00 -5.98 -8.83
N ARG A 208 -19.56 -5.54 -9.96
CA ARG A 208 -20.04 -6.45 -11.02
C ARG A 208 -18.89 -7.24 -11.67
N LEU A 209 -17.72 -6.62 -11.81
CA LEU A 209 -16.53 -7.26 -12.37
C LEU A 209 -15.85 -8.23 -11.39
N GLY A 210 -15.91 -7.94 -10.09
CA GLY A 210 -15.04 -8.56 -9.08
C GLY A 210 -13.70 -7.82 -8.96
N MET A 211 -13.69 -6.52 -9.28
CA MET A 211 -12.56 -5.65 -8.98
C MET A 211 -12.77 -5.05 -7.59
N MET A 212 -11.78 -5.21 -6.71
CA MET A 212 -11.81 -4.64 -5.36
C MET A 212 -11.76 -3.10 -5.43
N VAL A 213 -12.60 -2.47 -4.61
CA VAL A 213 -12.64 -1.02 -4.44
C VAL A 213 -11.58 -0.63 -3.41
N ASP A 214 -10.52 0.05 -3.85
CA ASP A 214 -9.45 0.50 -2.96
C ASP A 214 -9.65 1.97 -2.55
N LEU A 215 -9.63 2.18 -1.24
CA LEU A 215 -9.89 3.44 -0.55
C LEU A 215 -8.62 4.05 0.06
N SER A 216 -7.44 3.53 -0.23
CA SER A 216 -6.22 4.34 -0.08
C SER A 216 -6.37 5.64 -0.88
N HIS A 217 -5.70 6.72 -0.43
CA HIS A 217 -5.67 8.07 -1.02
C HIS A 217 -6.96 8.88 -1.00
N VAL A 218 -8.13 8.27 -0.98
CA VAL A 218 -9.40 8.98 -1.09
C VAL A 218 -9.73 9.81 0.16
N SER A 219 -10.56 10.84 -0.01
CA SER A 219 -11.06 11.65 1.12
C SER A 219 -11.91 10.80 2.09
N GLU A 220 -12.06 11.21 3.36
CA GLU A 220 -12.89 10.47 4.33
C GLU A 220 -14.33 10.30 3.84
N GLU A 221 -14.89 11.35 3.24
CA GLU A 221 -16.22 11.37 2.65
C GLU A 221 -16.33 10.36 1.49
N THR A 222 -15.29 10.25 0.66
CA THR A 222 -15.24 9.24 -0.41
C THR A 222 -15.16 7.83 0.18
N MET A 223 -14.45 7.62 1.29
CA MET A 223 -14.44 6.32 1.98
C MET A 223 -15.87 5.92 2.40
N LEU A 224 -16.58 6.85 3.04
CA LEU A 224 -17.93 6.62 3.55
C LEU A 224 -18.94 6.37 2.43
N ASP A 225 -18.87 7.12 1.33
CA ASP A 225 -19.74 6.93 0.18
C ASP A 225 -19.46 5.61 -0.53
N ALA A 226 -18.20 5.26 -0.73
CA ALA A 226 -17.84 3.99 -1.38
C ALA A 226 -18.33 2.79 -0.56
N MET A 227 -18.14 2.81 0.77
CA MET A 227 -18.65 1.75 1.67
C MET A 227 -20.19 1.69 1.70
N ARG A 228 -20.87 2.83 1.53
CA ARG A 228 -22.34 2.86 1.42
C ARG A 228 -22.84 2.24 0.11
N VAL A 229 -22.11 2.44 -0.98
CA VAL A 229 -22.53 2.07 -2.34
C VAL A 229 -22.11 0.66 -2.72
N SER A 230 -20.95 0.21 -2.22
CA SER A 230 -20.33 -1.06 -2.58
C SER A 230 -21.20 -2.23 -2.12
N ASP A 231 -21.44 -3.16 -3.03
CA ASP A 231 -22.11 -4.44 -2.71
C ASP A 231 -21.09 -5.53 -2.28
N ALA A 232 -19.78 -5.21 -2.29
CA ALA A 232 -18.68 -6.10 -1.91
C ALA A 232 -17.75 -5.42 -0.88
N PRO A 233 -16.99 -6.19 -0.10
CA PRO A 233 -15.99 -5.63 0.82
C PRO A 233 -14.99 -4.71 0.12
N VAL A 234 -14.67 -3.59 0.77
CA VAL A 234 -13.65 -2.64 0.29
C VAL A 234 -12.27 -2.98 0.85
N ILE A 235 -11.23 -2.43 0.23
CA ILE A 235 -9.85 -2.53 0.76
C ILE A 235 -9.27 -1.14 0.97
N PHE A 236 -8.26 -1.05 1.84
CA PHE A 236 -7.25 0.00 1.80
C PHE A 236 -5.93 -0.70 1.53
N SER A 237 -5.42 -0.61 0.29
CA SER A 237 -4.23 -1.38 -0.14
C SER A 237 -2.95 -0.97 0.59
N HIS A 238 -2.89 0.26 1.10
CA HIS A 238 -1.75 0.83 1.84
C HIS A 238 -2.15 2.10 2.62
N SER A 239 -2.84 1.95 3.75
CA SER A 239 -3.20 3.06 4.66
C SER A 239 -3.07 2.65 6.12
N SER A 240 -2.78 3.60 7.01
CA SER A 240 -2.59 3.34 8.44
C SER A 240 -3.68 4.06 9.27
N ALA A 241 -3.69 3.92 10.60
CA ALA A 241 -4.71 4.55 11.47
C ALA A 241 -4.52 6.06 11.72
N ARG A 242 -5.55 6.89 11.48
CA ARG A 242 -5.46 8.37 11.64
C ARG A 242 -5.41 8.81 13.10
N ALA A 243 -6.02 8.04 13.99
CA ALA A 243 -5.98 8.33 15.43
C ALA A 243 -4.59 8.16 16.05
N VAL A 244 -3.69 7.40 15.39
CA VAL A 244 -2.30 7.22 15.84
C VAL A 244 -1.40 8.34 15.26
N THR A 245 -1.53 8.62 13.96
CA THR A 245 -0.85 9.73 13.29
C THR A 245 -1.86 10.51 12.45
N ASP A 246 -2.05 11.79 12.78
CA ASP A 246 -3.09 12.64 12.19
C ASP A 246 -2.69 13.16 10.81
N HIS A 247 -2.79 12.27 9.83
CA HIS A 247 -2.50 12.52 8.43
C HIS A 247 -3.70 12.16 7.54
N PRO A 248 -4.06 12.96 6.51
CA PRO A 248 -5.21 12.68 5.64
C PRO A 248 -5.15 11.33 4.93
N ARG A 249 -3.95 10.81 4.63
CA ARG A 249 -3.76 9.47 4.06
C ARG A 249 -4.13 8.32 5.01
N ASN A 250 -4.27 8.58 6.30
CA ASN A 250 -4.65 7.54 7.25
C ASN A 250 -6.17 7.43 7.41
N VAL A 251 -6.63 6.22 7.76
CA VAL A 251 -8.04 5.86 7.94
C VAL A 251 -8.55 6.36 9.29
N PRO A 252 -9.60 7.20 9.32
CA PRO A 252 -10.19 7.67 10.57
C PRO A 252 -11.02 6.59 11.27
N ASP A 253 -11.09 6.64 12.60
CA ASP A 253 -11.85 5.68 13.41
C ASP A 253 -13.32 5.55 13.02
N ARG A 254 -13.91 6.63 12.49
CA ARG A 254 -15.28 6.61 11.97
C ARG A 254 -15.45 5.55 10.86
N VAL A 255 -14.45 5.43 9.99
CA VAL A 255 -14.40 4.47 8.90
C VAL A 255 -13.95 3.10 9.41
N LEU A 256 -12.95 3.04 10.30
CA LEU A 256 -12.50 1.77 10.90
C LEU A 256 -13.63 1.01 11.60
N ARG A 257 -14.52 1.70 12.31
CA ARG A 257 -15.69 1.08 12.98
C ARG A 257 -16.72 0.48 12.01
N MET A 258 -16.68 0.84 10.73
CA MET A 258 -17.58 0.28 9.71
C MET A 258 -17.03 -1.02 9.11
N MET A 259 -15.74 -1.32 9.27
CA MET A 259 -15.09 -2.51 8.67
C MET A 259 -15.78 -3.84 9.01
N PRO A 260 -16.24 -4.10 10.27
CA PRO A 260 -16.97 -5.34 10.57
C PRO A 260 -18.26 -5.53 9.79
N GLN A 261 -18.95 -4.43 9.48
CA GLN A 261 -20.21 -4.49 8.72
C GLN A 261 -19.95 -4.62 7.22
N ASP A 262 -18.89 -3.97 6.71
CA ASP A 262 -18.48 -4.01 5.31
C ASP A 262 -17.84 -5.35 4.91
N GLY A 263 -17.07 -5.96 5.83
CA GLY A 263 -16.29 -7.17 5.56
C GLY A 263 -14.87 -6.89 5.06
N GLY A 264 -14.52 -5.62 4.81
CA GLY A 264 -13.28 -5.16 4.21
C GLY A 264 -12.01 -5.33 5.04
N ILE A 265 -10.92 -4.75 4.57
CA ILE A 265 -9.58 -4.86 5.18
C ILE A 265 -8.78 -3.56 5.05
N VAL A 266 -8.05 -3.20 6.10
CA VAL A 266 -7.05 -2.11 6.08
C VAL A 266 -5.65 -2.70 6.09
N MET A 267 -4.90 -2.48 5.00
CA MET A 267 -3.55 -2.99 4.83
C MET A 267 -2.54 -1.91 5.21
N ILE A 268 -1.77 -2.16 6.27
CA ILE A 268 -0.99 -1.12 6.94
C ILE A 268 0.22 -0.70 6.11
N ASN A 269 0.35 0.61 5.91
CA ASN A 269 1.45 1.28 5.21
C ASN A 269 2.66 1.52 6.13
N LEU A 270 3.87 1.60 5.57
CA LEU A 270 5.13 1.87 6.27
C LEU A 270 5.70 3.28 6.02
N ALA A 271 5.10 4.10 5.17
CA ALA A 271 5.52 5.47 4.86
C ALA A 271 5.76 6.27 6.14
N PRO A 272 7.01 6.71 6.43
CA PRO A 272 7.36 7.31 7.72
C PRO A 272 6.50 8.52 8.11
N GLY A 273 6.15 9.38 7.15
CA GLY A 273 5.29 10.54 7.38
C GLY A 273 3.83 10.21 7.67
N PHE A 274 3.40 8.97 7.41
CA PHE A 274 2.04 8.49 7.72
C PHE A 274 2.02 7.67 9.00
N VAL A 275 3.12 7.01 9.37
CA VAL A 275 3.15 6.17 10.58
C VAL A 275 3.71 6.84 11.82
N SER A 276 4.44 7.96 11.69
CA SER A 276 5.07 8.63 12.82
C SER A 276 4.66 10.10 12.87
N GLU A 277 4.03 10.51 13.98
CA GLU A 277 3.66 11.92 14.22
C GLU A 277 4.88 12.85 14.21
N ALA A 278 6.03 12.39 14.70
CA ALA A 278 7.26 13.17 14.67
C ALA A 278 7.70 13.47 13.23
N VAL A 279 7.68 12.45 12.36
CA VAL A 279 8.02 12.61 10.94
C VAL A 279 6.96 13.44 10.21
N ARG A 280 5.69 13.21 10.50
CA ARG A 280 4.57 14.00 9.96
C ARG A 280 4.70 15.49 10.28
N ALA A 281 4.92 15.82 11.55
CA ALA A 281 5.09 17.20 12.01
C ALA A 281 6.34 17.85 11.37
N TRP A 282 7.45 17.10 11.27
CA TRP A 282 8.66 17.58 10.61
C TRP A 282 8.44 17.86 9.11
N ASN A 283 7.74 16.98 8.39
CA ASN A 283 7.38 17.19 6.99
C ASN A 283 6.52 18.45 6.81
N GLY A 284 5.56 18.66 7.70
CA GLY A 284 4.74 19.89 7.71
C GLY A 284 5.58 21.15 7.93
N ALA A 285 6.51 21.12 8.88
CA ALA A 285 7.43 22.24 9.13
C ALA A 285 8.34 22.51 7.93
N LYS A 286 8.87 21.46 7.29
CA LYS A 286 9.69 21.58 6.08
C LYS A 286 8.91 22.18 4.91
N ALA A 287 7.67 21.74 4.69
CA ALA A 287 6.81 22.29 3.64
C ALA A 287 6.48 23.78 3.89
N GLY A 288 6.23 24.16 5.15
CA GLY A 288 6.05 25.56 5.54
C GLY A 288 7.29 26.41 5.28
N GLU A 289 8.48 25.87 5.57
CA GLU A 289 9.75 26.53 5.27
C GLU A 289 10.00 26.67 3.77
N GLU A 290 9.72 25.63 2.98
CA GLU A 290 9.83 25.67 1.52
C GLU A 290 8.95 26.78 0.93
N ALA A 291 7.69 26.86 1.38
CA ALA A 291 6.78 27.91 0.96
C ALA A 291 7.32 29.30 1.30
N ARG A 292 7.84 29.49 2.51
CA ARG A 292 8.47 30.74 2.96
C ARG A 292 9.67 31.11 2.08
N LEU A 293 10.56 30.16 1.80
CA LEU A 293 11.75 30.37 0.98
C LEU A 293 11.39 30.70 -0.47
N LYS A 294 10.37 30.05 -1.06
CA LYS A 294 9.86 30.38 -2.40
C LYS A 294 9.33 31.81 -2.48
N THR A 295 8.66 32.30 -1.43
CA THR A 295 8.20 33.69 -1.35
C THR A 295 9.35 34.69 -1.24
N LEU A 296 10.40 34.36 -0.49
CA LEU A 296 11.55 35.24 -0.30
C LEU A 296 12.51 35.28 -1.50
N ASN A 297 12.56 34.20 -2.28
CA ASN A 297 13.47 34.04 -3.41
C ASN A 297 12.67 33.74 -4.70
N PRO A 298 11.79 34.65 -5.15
CA PRO A 298 10.94 34.41 -6.30
C PRO A 298 11.77 34.19 -7.57
N GLY A 299 11.57 33.06 -8.23
CA GLY A 299 12.29 32.70 -9.45
C GLY A 299 13.72 32.18 -9.25
N ASP A 300 14.15 31.95 -8.00
CA ASP A 300 15.47 31.40 -7.67
C ASP A 300 15.34 30.05 -6.95
N PRO A 301 15.21 28.93 -7.70
CA PRO A 301 15.12 27.61 -7.10
C PRO A 301 16.40 27.19 -6.37
N GLY A 302 17.58 27.71 -6.77
CA GLY A 302 18.85 27.39 -6.13
C GLY A 302 18.95 27.96 -4.71
N ALA A 303 18.47 29.18 -4.49
CA ALA A 303 18.38 29.78 -3.16
C ALA A 303 17.38 29.02 -2.25
N VAL A 304 16.26 28.55 -2.81
CA VAL A 304 15.29 27.72 -2.08
C VAL A 304 15.91 26.39 -1.66
N GLU A 305 16.60 25.70 -2.55
CA GLU A 305 17.27 24.43 -2.26
C GLU A 305 18.38 24.58 -1.21
N ALA A 306 19.22 25.60 -1.34
CA ALA A 306 20.26 25.90 -0.36
C ALA A 306 19.67 26.24 1.02
N GLY A 307 18.58 27.03 1.05
CA GLY A 307 17.87 27.36 2.28
C GLY A 307 17.26 26.14 2.96
N LEU A 308 16.60 25.26 2.19
CA LEU A 308 16.04 24.01 2.71
C LEU A 308 17.12 23.05 3.21
N THR A 309 18.27 23.00 2.54
CA THR A 309 19.42 22.20 2.98
C THR A 309 19.94 22.70 4.33
N ALA A 310 20.11 24.01 4.48
CA ALA A 310 20.54 24.61 5.75
C ALA A 310 19.49 24.39 6.86
N TRP A 311 18.21 24.54 6.54
CA TRP A 311 17.12 24.28 7.48
C TRP A 311 17.09 22.81 7.92
N THR A 312 17.26 21.86 6.99
CA THR A 312 17.29 20.42 7.29
C THR A 312 18.50 20.06 8.16
N ALA A 313 19.67 20.68 7.92
CA ALA A 313 20.84 20.49 8.77
C ALA A 313 20.61 21.00 10.21
N ALA A 314 19.86 22.08 10.37
CA ALA A 314 19.50 22.63 11.68
C ALA A 314 18.32 21.91 12.35
N ASN A 315 17.48 21.22 11.55
CA ASN A 315 16.31 20.47 12.00
C ASN A 315 16.41 19.03 11.45
N PRO A 316 17.23 18.15 12.05
CA PRO A 316 17.42 16.80 11.56
C PRO A 316 16.10 16.04 11.45
N THR A 317 15.93 15.28 10.36
CA THR A 317 14.73 14.48 10.14
C THR A 317 14.60 13.40 11.21
N PRO A 318 13.47 13.32 11.93
CA PRO A 318 13.21 12.22 12.85
C PRO A 318 13.04 10.90 12.08
N GLN A 319 13.17 9.77 12.78
CA GLN A 319 13.01 8.44 12.19
C GLN A 319 11.73 7.81 12.72
N ALA A 320 10.91 7.27 11.81
CA ALA A 320 9.86 6.33 12.18
C ALA A 320 10.49 5.01 12.62
N THR A 321 9.80 4.24 13.44
CA THR A 321 10.31 3.00 14.04
C THR A 321 9.36 1.83 13.83
N LEU A 322 9.83 0.62 14.13
CA LEU A 322 8.97 -0.55 14.21
C LEU A 322 7.81 -0.38 15.21
N ALA A 323 8.05 0.32 16.32
CA ALA A 323 7.02 0.55 17.33
C ALA A 323 5.87 1.42 16.79
N ASP A 324 6.19 2.41 15.95
CA ASP A 324 5.18 3.24 15.29
C ASP A 324 4.27 2.38 14.39
N VAL A 325 4.86 1.51 13.57
CA VAL A 325 4.11 0.59 12.69
C VAL A 325 3.23 -0.36 13.51
N VAL A 326 3.76 -0.95 14.58
CA VAL A 326 3.01 -1.84 15.47
C VAL A 326 1.85 -1.10 16.15
N ALA A 327 2.02 0.16 16.54
CA ALA A 327 0.95 0.96 17.14
C ALA A 327 -0.23 1.16 16.15
N HIS A 328 0.06 1.41 14.87
CA HIS A 328 -0.99 1.48 13.84
C HIS A 328 -1.70 0.14 13.65
N ILE A 329 -0.97 -0.99 13.59
CA ILE A 329 -1.55 -2.34 13.47
C ILE A 329 -2.47 -2.64 14.67
N GLN A 330 -2.00 -2.36 15.89
CA GLN A 330 -2.75 -2.59 17.12
C GLN A 330 -4.02 -1.74 17.16
N HIS A 331 -3.92 -0.45 16.83
CA HIS A 331 -5.09 0.44 16.81
C HIS A 331 -6.15 -0.02 15.80
N VAL A 332 -5.75 -0.40 14.58
CA VAL A 332 -6.71 -0.94 13.59
C VAL A 332 -7.35 -2.23 14.14
N ARG A 333 -6.59 -3.15 14.73
CA ARG A 333 -7.15 -4.35 15.38
C ARG A 333 -8.15 -3.98 16.48
N GLU A 334 -7.86 -3.00 17.31
CA GLU A 334 -8.72 -2.60 18.44
C GLU A 334 -10.06 -2.00 17.97
N VAL A 335 -10.05 -1.20 16.91
CA VAL A 335 -11.24 -0.50 16.42
C VAL A 335 -12.03 -1.31 15.38
N ALA A 336 -11.33 -1.91 14.41
CA ALA A 336 -11.94 -2.64 13.31
C ALA A 336 -12.04 -4.14 13.57
N GLY A 337 -11.21 -4.73 14.45
CA GLY A 337 -11.13 -6.16 14.68
C GLY A 337 -10.06 -6.87 13.85
N ILE A 338 -9.56 -8.01 14.33
CA ILE A 338 -8.44 -8.75 13.71
C ILE A 338 -8.73 -9.22 12.28
N ASP A 339 -10.00 -9.45 11.95
CA ASP A 339 -10.42 -9.90 10.62
C ASP A 339 -10.27 -8.79 9.55
N HIS A 340 -9.94 -7.56 9.93
CA HIS A 340 -9.92 -6.39 9.05
C HIS A 340 -8.54 -5.73 8.96
N VAL A 341 -7.48 -6.46 9.31
CA VAL A 341 -6.09 -5.98 9.27
C VAL A 341 -5.28 -6.77 8.23
N GLY A 342 -4.46 -6.08 7.44
CA GLY A 342 -3.51 -6.65 6.50
C GLY A 342 -2.21 -5.85 6.42
N LEU A 343 -1.36 -6.15 5.43
CA LEU A 343 -0.06 -5.50 5.21
C LEU A 343 0.02 -4.92 3.79
N GLY A 344 0.40 -3.65 3.67
CA GLY A 344 0.44 -2.95 2.39
C GLY A 344 1.54 -1.90 2.44
N ALA A 345 2.78 -2.35 2.30
CA ALA A 345 3.94 -1.65 2.82
C ALA A 345 4.41 -0.45 1.98
N ASP A 346 3.95 -0.33 0.74
CA ASP A 346 4.29 0.79 -0.15
C ASP A 346 5.79 0.76 -0.55
N PHE A 347 6.36 -0.45 -0.64
CA PHE A 347 7.75 -0.64 -1.05
C PHE A 347 7.96 -0.15 -2.48
N ASP A 348 9.14 0.42 -2.76
CA ASP A 348 9.49 1.12 -4.00
C ASP A 348 8.63 2.36 -4.35
N GLY A 349 7.56 2.66 -3.59
CA GLY A 349 6.68 3.83 -3.75
C GLY A 349 7.04 5.00 -2.83
N ILE A 350 7.73 4.72 -1.72
CA ILE A 350 8.16 5.70 -0.72
C ILE A 350 9.67 5.96 -0.72
N GLY A 351 10.07 7.18 -0.37
CA GLY A 351 11.48 7.60 -0.39
C GLY A 351 12.35 7.12 0.77
N SER A 352 11.74 6.60 1.84
CA SER A 352 12.43 6.10 3.03
C SER A 352 11.54 5.14 3.80
N LEU A 353 12.15 4.23 4.57
CA LEU A 353 11.46 3.26 5.42
C LEU A 353 11.68 3.56 6.91
N PRO A 354 10.84 3.01 7.80
CA PRO A 354 11.10 3.04 9.24
C PRO A 354 12.44 2.39 9.60
N GLU A 355 13.03 2.81 10.72
CA GLU A 355 14.32 2.33 11.20
C GLU A 355 14.33 0.80 11.33
N GLY A 356 15.42 0.21 10.83
CA GLY A 356 15.63 -1.23 10.83
C GLY A 356 14.91 -1.98 9.70
N MET A 357 14.12 -1.32 8.85
CA MET A 357 13.46 -1.97 7.71
C MET A 357 14.28 -1.73 6.43
N GLY A 358 14.82 -2.81 5.85
CA GLY A 358 15.70 -2.76 4.67
C GLY A 358 14.98 -2.92 3.32
N GLY A 359 13.67 -3.16 3.35
CA GLY A 359 12.84 -3.47 2.19
C GLY A 359 11.85 -4.58 2.53
N VAL A 360 11.48 -5.34 1.50
CA VAL A 360 10.51 -6.45 1.58
C VAL A 360 10.92 -7.60 2.51
N ASP A 361 12.14 -7.59 3.06
CA ASP A 361 12.62 -8.51 4.09
C ASP A 361 12.21 -8.10 5.53
N ALA A 362 11.50 -6.98 5.70
CA ALA A 362 11.11 -6.46 7.01
C ALA A 362 9.91 -7.17 7.67
N TYR A 363 9.08 -7.90 6.92
CA TYR A 363 7.82 -8.45 7.46
C TYR A 363 7.99 -9.42 8.64
N PRO A 364 8.96 -10.36 8.65
CA PRO A 364 9.12 -11.28 9.77
C PRO A 364 9.33 -10.55 11.09
N ARG A 365 10.07 -9.44 11.06
CA ARG A 365 10.29 -8.57 12.21
C ARG A 365 9.01 -7.88 12.68
N ILE A 366 8.19 -7.39 11.75
CA ILE A 366 6.89 -6.76 12.08
C ILE A 366 5.99 -7.78 12.78
N LEU A 367 5.83 -8.96 12.20
CA LEU A 367 4.97 -10.00 12.75
C LEU A 367 5.53 -10.55 14.08
N ALA A 368 6.84 -10.68 14.22
CA ALA A 368 7.48 -11.11 15.47
C ALA A 368 7.23 -10.09 16.59
N ALA A 369 7.25 -8.79 16.30
CA ALA A 369 6.91 -7.76 17.27
C ALA A 369 5.44 -7.84 17.73
N LEU A 370 4.52 -8.22 16.83
CA LEU A 370 3.13 -8.49 17.20
C LEU A 370 3.00 -9.74 18.09
N MET A 371 3.72 -10.81 17.78
CA MET A 371 3.75 -12.03 18.61
C MET A 371 4.30 -11.75 20.01
N ALA A 372 5.38 -10.97 20.10
CA ALA A 372 5.93 -10.49 21.36
C ALA A 372 4.94 -9.60 22.14
N ALA A 373 4.04 -8.89 21.44
CA ALA A 373 2.93 -8.14 22.02
C ALA A 373 1.68 -9.00 22.33
N GLY A 374 1.80 -10.34 22.26
CA GLY A 374 0.75 -11.28 22.65
C GLY A 374 -0.21 -11.67 21.54
N TRP A 375 0.09 -11.36 20.27
CA TRP A 375 -0.72 -11.85 19.14
C TRP A 375 -0.57 -13.37 19.00
N SER A 376 -1.70 -14.05 18.80
CA SER A 376 -1.71 -15.49 18.60
C SER A 376 -1.20 -15.84 17.19
N GLU A 377 -0.76 -17.08 17.00
CA GLU A 377 -0.44 -17.58 15.66
C GLU A 377 -1.62 -17.44 14.67
N ALA A 378 -2.85 -17.64 15.14
CA ALA A 378 -4.04 -17.43 14.33
C ALA A 378 -4.21 -15.95 13.91
N ASP A 379 -3.90 -15.00 14.81
CA ASP A 379 -3.92 -13.58 14.48
C ASP A 379 -2.84 -13.25 13.43
N ILE A 380 -1.65 -13.86 13.54
CA ILE A 380 -0.55 -13.69 12.57
C ILE A 380 -0.93 -14.24 11.19
N ARG A 381 -1.59 -15.39 11.11
CA ARG A 381 -2.08 -15.96 9.84
C ARG A 381 -3.11 -15.05 9.17
N LYS A 382 -4.02 -14.48 9.96
CA LYS A 382 -5.03 -13.51 9.51
C LYS A 382 -4.40 -12.28 8.86
N ILE A 383 -3.52 -11.57 9.59
CA ILE A 383 -2.86 -10.37 9.07
C ILE A 383 -1.88 -10.68 7.91
N ALA A 384 -1.24 -11.85 7.92
CA ALA A 384 -0.32 -12.23 6.86
C ALA A 384 -1.03 -12.34 5.51
N GLY A 385 -2.20 -12.97 5.42
CA GLY A 385 -2.90 -13.05 4.15
C GLY A 385 -4.27 -13.71 4.16
N GLU A 386 -4.65 -14.43 5.22
CA GLU A 386 -5.97 -15.09 5.25
C GLU A 386 -7.13 -14.07 5.20
N ASN A 387 -6.96 -12.89 5.80
CA ASN A 387 -7.96 -11.82 5.70
C ASN A 387 -8.14 -11.32 4.26
N LEU A 388 -7.03 -11.10 3.54
CA LEU A 388 -7.10 -10.64 2.16
C LEU A 388 -7.70 -11.71 1.25
N LEU A 389 -7.32 -12.98 1.43
CA LEU A 389 -7.91 -14.09 0.68
C LEU A 389 -9.42 -14.22 0.93
N ARG A 390 -9.89 -13.98 2.16
CA ARG A 390 -11.32 -13.89 2.46
C ARG A 390 -11.98 -12.77 1.66
N VAL A 391 -11.43 -11.56 1.72
CA VAL A 391 -11.97 -10.39 1.00
C VAL A 391 -12.03 -10.64 -0.51
N MET A 392 -10.96 -11.19 -1.09
CA MET A 392 -10.94 -11.56 -2.51
C MET A 392 -12.07 -12.54 -2.87
N ARG A 393 -12.27 -13.60 -2.07
CA ARG A 393 -13.35 -14.58 -2.29
C ARG A 393 -14.74 -13.96 -2.17
N GLU A 394 -14.94 -13.06 -1.22
CA GLU A 394 -16.21 -12.36 -1.05
C GLU A 394 -16.50 -11.44 -2.24
N VAL A 395 -15.49 -10.72 -2.74
CA VAL A 395 -15.59 -9.88 -3.95
C VAL A 395 -15.90 -10.73 -5.19
N GLU A 396 -15.23 -11.88 -5.36
CA GLU A 396 -15.50 -12.85 -6.42
C GLU A 396 -16.92 -13.42 -6.33
N ALA A 397 -17.41 -13.72 -5.12
CA ALA A 397 -18.77 -14.21 -4.90
C ALA A 397 -19.83 -13.15 -5.24
N VAL A 398 -19.60 -11.88 -4.91
CA VAL A 398 -20.47 -10.78 -5.32
C VAL A 398 -20.51 -10.66 -6.84
N ALA A 399 -19.35 -10.69 -7.51
CA ALA A 399 -19.29 -10.66 -8.97
C ALA A 399 -20.04 -11.85 -9.61
N ALA A 400 -19.89 -13.05 -9.05
CA ALA A 400 -20.62 -14.24 -9.50
C ALA A 400 -22.14 -14.07 -9.36
N SER A 401 -22.61 -13.50 -8.25
CA SER A 401 -24.03 -13.19 -8.04
C SER A 401 -24.59 -12.18 -9.04
N LYS A 402 -23.71 -11.34 -9.61
CA LYS A 402 -24.02 -10.29 -10.60
C LYS A 402 -23.75 -10.72 -12.05
N SER A 403 -23.40 -11.97 -12.30
CA SER A 403 -23.03 -12.48 -13.65
C SER A 403 -24.14 -12.32 -14.71
N GLY A 404 -25.41 -12.24 -14.29
CA GLY A 404 -26.56 -11.97 -15.16
C GLY A 404 -26.83 -10.48 -15.43
N GLU A 405 -26.18 -9.56 -14.71
CA GLU A 405 -26.35 -8.12 -14.90
C GLU A 405 -25.60 -7.65 -16.15
N ARG A 406 -26.23 -6.74 -16.91
CA ARG A 406 -25.57 -6.12 -18.07
C ARG A 406 -24.48 -5.17 -17.58
N PRO A 407 -23.32 -5.08 -18.28
CA PRO A 407 -22.34 -4.04 -18.03
C PRO A 407 -22.96 -2.65 -18.07
N SER A 408 -22.56 -1.77 -17.16
CA SER A 408 -23.02 -0.39 -17.17
C SER A 408 -22.55 0.33 -18.44
N MET A 409 -23.49 1.06 -19.05
CA MET A 409 -23.28 1.95 -20.20
C MET A 409 -23.36 3.43 -19.79
N ALA A 410 -23.33 3.71 -18.48
CA ALA A 410 -23.30 5.08 -17.98
C ALA A 410 -22.07 5.81 -18.53
N ARG A 411 -22.26 7.06 -18.93
CA ARG A 411 -21.17 7.97 -19.27
C ARG A 411 -20.78 8.74 -18.02
N LEU A 412 -19.49 8.79 -17.72
CA LEU A 412 -18.97 9.58 -16.61
C LEU A 412 -18.76 11.01 -17.13
N GLU A 413 -19.88 11.71 -17.40
CA GLU A 413 -19.83 13.06 -17.98
C GLU A 413 -19.26 14.06 -16.96
N PRO A 414 -18.43 15.03 -17.38
CA PRO A 414 -18.05 16.15 -16.53
C PRO A 414 -19.28 16.99 -16.16
N ALA A 415 -19.32 17.50 -14.92
CA ALA A 415 -20.42 18.30 -14.37
C ALA A 415 -20.93 19.44 -15.29
N SER A 416 -20.09 19.95 -16.18
CA SER A 416 -20.42 21.06 -17.10
C SER A 416 -21.37 20.67 -18.25
N ALA A 417 -21.68 19.39 -18.46
CA ALA A 417 -22.55 18.91 -19.53
C ALA A 417 -24.03 18.70 -19.11
N GLN A 418 -24.39 19.02 -17.87
CA GLN A 418 -25.75 18.77 -17.33
C GLN A 418 -26.63 20.04 -17.24
N ASN A 419 -26.31 21.11 -17.96
CA ASN A 419 -27.17 22.29 -18.09
C ASN A 419 -27.94 22.32 -19.41
#